data_AF-A0A355SHJ6-F1
#
_entry.id   AF-A0A355SHJ6-F1
#
_cell.length_a   1.000
_cell.length_b   1.000
_cell.length_c   1.000
_cell.angle_alpha   90.00
_cell.angle_beta   90.00
_cell.angle_gamma   90.00
#
_symmetry.space_group_name_H-M   'P 1'
#
loop_
_entity.id
_entity.type
_entity.pdbx_description
1 polymer ?
#
loop_
_entity_poly.entity_id
_entity_poly.type
_entity_poly.pdbx_seq_one_letter_code
_entity_poly.pdbx_strand_id
1 'polypeptide(L)' 'WGRGQETYGEDPYLTSKIGTAFVKGLQGDNEKYLKAAACAKHFAVHSGPESKRHEFNAVVSKRDMAETYLPAF' A
#
# COMPACT_ATOMS: atom_id res chain seq x y z
N TRP A 1 -11.94 -6.81 -6.96
CA TRP A 1 -11.10 -5.64 -7.25
C TRP A 1 -9.96 -6.11 -8.16
N GLY A 2 -9.88 -5.59 -9.38
CA GLY A 2 -8.98 -6.03 -10.45
C GLY A 2 -7.55 -5.49 -10.32
N ARG A 3 -7.20 -4.90 -9.17
CA ARG A 3 -5.84 -4.47 -8.83
C ARG A 3 -5.22 -5.31 -7.71
N GLY A 4 -5.84 -6.44 -7.36
CA GLY A 4 -5.32 -7.34 -6.32
C GLY A 4 -3.90 -7.85 -6.62
N GLN A 5 -3.55 -8.03 -7.89
CA GLN A 5 -2.20 -8.38 -8.35
C GLN A 5 -1.15 -7.27 -8.17
N GLU A 6 -1.57 -6.05 -7.85
CA GLU A 6 -0.67 -4.92 -7.59
C GLU A 6 -0.33 -4.77 -6.11
N THR A 7 -0.87 -5.63 -5.23
CA THR A 7 -0.60 -5.62 -3.80
C THR A 7 0.06 -6.93 -3.35
N TYR A 8 0.56 -6.95 -2.11
CA TYR A 8 1.17 -8.14 -1.52
C TYR A 8 0.18 -9.01 -0.75
N GLY A 9 -1.12 -8.89 -1.05
CA GLY A 9 -2.20 -9.62 -0.40
C GLY A 9 -2.99 -8.78 0.60
N GLU A 10 -3.65 -9.48 1.52
CA GLU A 10 -4.61 -8.91 2.48
C GLU A 10 -4.04 -8.74 3.90
N ASP A 11 -2.94 -9.42 4.24
CA ASP A 11 -2.35 -9.36 5.58
C ASP A 11 -1.57 -8.05 5.77
N PRO A 12 -1.93 -7.20 6.75
CA PRO A 12 -1.28 -5.91 6.97
C PRO A 12 0.19 -6.07 7.38
N TYR A 13 0.50 -7.09 8.17
CA TYR A 13 1.86 -7.35 8.63
C TYR A 13 2.78 -7.74 7.46
N LEU A 14 2.42 -8.76 6.70
CA LEU A 14 3.18 -9.23 5.55
C LEU A 14 3.34 -8.12 4.51
N THR A 15 2.27 -7.39 4.21
CA THR A 15 2.31 -6.27 3.25
C THR A 15 3.29 -5.19 3.70
N SER A 16 3.31 -4.83 4.99
CA SER A 16 4.27 -3.86 5.54
C SER A 16 5.73 -4.31 5.39
N LYS A 17 6.00 -5.60 5.64
CA LYS A 17 7.35 -6.18 5.56
C LYS A 17 7.85 -6.18 4.12
N ILE A 18 7.01 -6.60 3.18
CA ILE A 18 7.38 -6.65 1.76
C ILE A 18 7.48 -5.24 1.18
N GLY A 19 6.54 -4.33 1.48
CA GLY A 19 6.57 -2.94 1.04
C GLY A 19 7.84 -2.22 1.50
N THR A 20 8.22 -2.39 2.77
CA THR A 20 9.47 -1.83 3.31
C THR A 20 10.71 -2.36 2.57
N ALA A 21 10.76 -3.67 2.32
CA ALA A 21 11.87 -4.29 1.61
C ALA A 21 11.94 -3.80 0.14
N PHE A 22 10.79 -3.68 -0.52
CA PHE A 22 10.68 -3.15 -1.88
C PHE A 22 11.20 -1.71 -1.98
N VAL A 23 10.76 -0.83 -1.08
CA VAL A 23 11.21 0.57 -1.04
C VAL A 23 12.71 0.66 -0.82
N LYS A 24 13.26 -0.09 0.16
CA LYS A 24 14.70 -0.12 0.41
C LYS A 24 15.50 -0.60 -0.80
N GLY A 25 15.06 -1.68 -1.45
CA GLY A 25 15.72 -2.22 -2.63
C GLY A 25 15.65 -1.28 -3.84
N LEU A 26 14.53 -0.59 -4.03
CA LEU A 26 14.34 0.37 -5.12
C LEU A 26 15.16 1.64 -4.91
N GLN A 27 15.20 2.15 -3.68
CA GLN A 27 15.93 3.35 -3.32
C GLN A 27 17.45 3.15 -3.21
N GLY A 28 17.90 1.92 -2.93
CA GLY A 28 19.30 1.63 -2.68
C GLY A 28 19.77 2.09 -1.30
N ASP A 29 21.07 1.96 -1.06
CA ASP A 29 21.74 2.14 0.23
C ASP A 29 22.86 3.20 0.20
N ASN A 30 23.00 3.94 -0.90
CA ASN A 30 23.99 5.00 -0.97
C ASN A 30 23.59 6.19 -0.08
N GLU A 31 24.54 6.69 0.70
CA GLU A 31 24.31 7.76 1.69
C GLU A 31 23.86 9.10 1.09
N LYS A 32 24.19 9.35 -0.19
CA LYS A 32 23.95 10.64 -0.85
C LYS A 32 22.91 10.59 -1.96
N TYR A 33 22.79 9.47 -2.66
CA TYR A 33 21.97 9.37 -3.87
C TYR A 33 21.01 8.19 -3.80
N LEU A 34 19.76 8.43 -4.19
CA LEU A 34 18.80 7.34 -4.43
C LEU A 34 19.11 6.69 -5.79
N LYS A 35 19.03 5.36 -5.83
CA LYS A 35 19.02 4.60 -7.10
C LYS A 35 17.77 4.93 -7.92
N ALA A 36 16.63 5.03 -7.26
CA ALA A 36 15.35 5.53 -7.78
C ALA A 36 14.48 6.04 -6.63
N ALA A 37 13.58 7.00 -6.90
CA ALA A 37 12.61 7.44 -5.90
C ALA A 37 11.41 6.48 -5.87
N ALA A 38 11.18 5.82 -4.74
CA ALA A 38 9.99 5.00 -4.55
C ALA A 38 8.76 5.88 -4.24
N CYS A 39 7.56 5.36 -4.52
CA CYS A 39 6.31 6.05 -4.23
C CYS A 39 5.26 5.04 -3.75
N ALA A 40 4.88 5.14 -2.46
CA ALA A 40 3.82 4.31 -1.90
C ALA A 40 2.45 4.78 -2.41
N LYS A 41 1.61 3.85 -2.85
CA LYS A 41 0.27 4.14 -3.40
C LYS A 41 -0.67 2.94 -3.25
N HIS A 42 -1.99 3.12 -3.24
CA HIS A 42 -2.73 4.39 -3.29
C HIS A 42 -3.17 4.69 -1.87
N PHE A 43 -2.62 5.74 -1.26
CA PHE A 43 -2.92 6.13 0.11
C PHE A 43 -4.31 6.78 0.18
N ALA A 44 -5.32 6.22 0.84
CA ALA A 44 -5.43 4.88 1.41
C ALA A 44 -6.80 4.29 1.06
N VAL A 45 -7.07 3.04 1.48
CA VAL A 45 -8.39 2.39 1.34
C VAL A 45 -8.92 2.33 -0.11
N HIS A 46 -8.02 2.12 -1.07
CA HIS A 46 -8.39 2.03 -2.49
C HIS A 46 -8.97 0.65 -2.89
N SER A 47 -9.01 -0.32 -1.97
CA SER A 47 -9.57 -1.66 -2.22
C SER A 47 -11.10 -1.66 -2.16
N GLY A 48 -11.73 -1.08 -3.18
CA GLY A 48 -13.18 -1.01 -3.33
C GLY A 48 -13.81 -2.14 -4.16
N PRO A 49 -15.16 -2.21 -4.19
CA PRO A 49 -15.88 -3.10 -5.09
C PRO A 49 -15.51 -2.81 -6.56
N GLU A 50 -15.20 -3.84 -7.35
CA GLU A 50 -14.69 -3.61 -8.71
C GLU A 50 -15.68 -2.85 -9.60
N SER A 51 -16.97 -3.19 -9.49
CA SER A 51 -18.04 -2.56 -10.27
C SER A 51 -18.23 -1.07 -9.99
N LYS A 52 -17.74 -0.56 -8.85
CA LYS A 52 -17.88 0.84 -8.43
C LYS A 52 -16.55 1.54 -8.16
N ARG A 53 -15.43 0.93 -8.59
CA ARG A 53 -14.06 1.35 -8.22
C ARG A 53 -13.72 2.81 -8.52
N HIS A 54 -14.46 3.45 -9.42
CA HIS A 54 -14.24 4.83 -9.86
C HIS A 54 -15.03 5.88 -9.07
N GLU A 55 -16.03 5.47 -8.28
CA GLU A 55 -17.03 6.39 -7.71
C GLU A 55 -17.47 6.05 -6.28
N PHE A 56 -17.07 4.89 -5.75
CA PHE A 56 -17.48 4.50 -4.39
C PHE A 56 -16.85 5.42 -3.34
N ASN A 57 -17.63 5.73 -2.30
CA ASN A 57 -17.13 6.39 -1.10
C ASN A 57 -16.69 5.33 -0.08
N ALA A 58 -15.40 5.30 0.24
CA ALA A 58 -14.87 4.41 1.27
C ALA A 58 -15.17 4.98 2.67
N VAL A 59 -16.05 4.33 3.42
CA VAL A 59 -16.35 4.68 4.82
C VAL A 59 -15.74 3.63 5.73
N VAL A 60 -14.75 4.02 6.52
CA VAL A 60 -13.92 3.09 7.31
C VAL A 60 -13.85 3.54 8.76
N SER A 61 -13.87 2.59 9.69
CA SER A 61 -13.71 2.89 11.11
C SER A 61 -12.26 3.31 11.42
N LYS A 62 -12.05 4.07 12.51
CA LYS A 62 -10.70 4.39 12.98
C LYS A 62 -9.88 3.13 13.29
N ARG A 63 -10.56 2.06 13.72
CA ARG A 63 -9.95 0.77 14.03
C ARG A 63 -9.42 0.10 12.78
N ASP A 64 -10.25 -0.05 11.74
CA ASP A 64 -9.82 -0.68 10.49
C ASP A 64 -8.74 0.14 9.78
N MET A 65 -8.81 1.47 9.89
CA MET A 65 -7.71 2.33 9.42
C MET A 65 -6.38 1.92 10.08
N ALA A 66 -6.35 1.78 11.40
CA ALA A 66 -5.12 1.47 12.14
C ALA A 66 -4.69 0.00 12.02
N GLU A 67 -5.63 -0.94 12.07
CA GLU A 67 -5.35 -2.38 12.15
C GLU A 67 -5.22 -3.02 10.76
N THR A 68 -5.81 -2.44 9.70
CA THR A 68 -5.88 -3.07 8.37
C THR A 68 -5.23 -2.24 7.28
N TYR A 69 -5.56 -0.95 7.15
CA TYR A 69 -5.20 -0.18 5.93
C TYR A 69 -3.88 0.57 6.02
N LEU A 70 -3.60 1.21 7.16
CA LEU A 70 -2.40 2.03 7.34
C LEU A 70 -1.10 1.26 7.55
N PRO A 71 -1.06 0.01 8.09
CA PRO A 71 0.22 -0.69 8.29
C PRO A 71 1.07 -0.87 7.02
N ALA A 72 0.47 -0.81 5.83
CA ALA A 72 1.17 -0.91 4.56
C ALA A 72 1.93 0.37 4.13
N PHE A 73 1.79 1.47 4.88
CA PHE A 73 2.33 2.80 4.57
C PHE A 73 3.18 3.34 5.73
#